data_AF-A0A7R8CZ24-F1
#
_entry.id   AF-A0A7R8CZ24-F1
#
_cell.length_a   1.000
_cell.length_b   1.000
_cell.length_c   1.000
_cell.angle_alpha   90.00
_cell.angle_beta   90.00
_cell.angle_gamma   90.00
#
_symmetry.space_group_name_H-M   'P 1'
#
loop_
_entity.id
_entity.type
_entity.pdbx_description
1 polymer ?
#
loop_
_entity_poly.entity_id
_entity_poly.type
_entity_poly.pdbx_seq_one_letter_code
_entity_poly.pdbx_strand_id
1 'polypeptide(L)'
;MPHQNIAMSHWWRRPGHTLGTPDLDISGEEGREFPPEVPGRAEDITIPGDLTPEKIPTLIADYNALEQNEEALSEELLRADVICIVYAVDDLESLESVSDHWIPLIRRTLESQKTPLILVGNKVDLSEYSTMEAVLQMMNEYEEIETCVECSAKNLKNISEMFYFAQKAVLHPSAPLFDHQKKDLTTACKRALTRVFMLCDEDNDALLSDEEINKFQRRCFGLDLEPGILENLKSVVHKNCPEGLSKMTGQLTLSGFLALHGLFIQKGRNETTWTMLRKFGYDEDLTLSRDYLYPSFSAPSNSIIELSNIGYDFLTFIFEKYDKDSDKAMSPQEIIDLFSTCPLLFPSQKIKKWMLARNQTPRNIYRCNIIGPKGAGKTTFCQGLLGRSIDDIKNIPSYEIPKHTINSIQVYGQEKYLILEDVDVLNVSSPSIPSESNCDVCCLVYDASDPRSFEFVAAVFLKYYVDSKVPLFVPNISYHLLSLTTPKEGLKTDMYVKLATMAAFPHFQAAWTLFYKGWHFNQMGLVAQDTGLLTFGIGIAIAIVTSAVFVMLICSNLP
;
A
#
# COMPACT_ATOMS: atom_id res chain seq x y z
N MET A 1 10.88 -5.53 45.15
CA MET A 1 10.14 -6.66 44.55
C MET A 1 10.77 -7.05 43.21
N PRO A 2 11.84 -7.87 43.17
CA PRO A 2 12.61 -8.09 41.95
C PRO A 2 12.11 -9.26 41.07
N HIS A 3 11.21 -10.10 41.59
CA HIS A 3 10.85 -11.37 40.95
C HIS A 3 9.75 -11.30 39.88
N GLN A 4 9.24 -10.13 39.51
CA GLN A 4 8.21 -9.99 38.45
C GLN A 4 8.77 -9.63 37.06
N ASN A 5 10.07 -9.31 36.94
CA ASN A 5 10.69 -8.97 35.64
C ASN A 5 10.97 -10.20 34.76
N ILE A 6 11.07 -11.40 35.33
CA ILE A 6 11.39 -12.62 34.58
C ILE A 6 10.15 -13.18 33.84
N ALA A 7 8.95 -12.97 34.39
CA ALA A 7 7.72 -13.56 33.84
C ALA A 7 7.34 -12.98 32.46
N MET A 8 7.71 -11.73 32.13
CA MET A 8 7.39 -11.12 30.84
C MET A 8 8.46 -11.34 29.75
N SER A 9 9.57 -12.02 30.05
CA SER A 9 10.68 -12.31 29.11
C SER A 9 10.36 -13.40 28.06
N HIS A 10 9.21 -14.04 28.17
CA HIS A 10 8.73 -15.11 27.28
C HIS A 10 7.69 -14.64 26.25
N TRP A 11 7.33 -13.36 26.26
CA TRP A 11 6.12 -12.87 25.62
C TRP A 11 6.57 -12.16 24.34
N TRP A 12 6.43 -12.89 23.21
CA TRP A 12 6.89 -12.55 21.86
C TRP A 12 8.33 -12.99 21.47
N ARG A 13 8.80 -14.16 21.90
CA ARG A 13 10.05 -14.73 21.37
C ARG A 13 9.85 -15.36 19.99
N ARG A 14 10.74 -15.10 19.02
CA ARG A 14 11.04 -16.06 17.94
C ARG A 14 11.51 -17.39 18.55
N PRO A 15 11.12 -18.59 18.05
CA PRO A 15 11.64 -19.85 18.57
C PRO A 15 13.05 -19.97 18.02
N GLY A 16 14.05 -19.85 18.91
CA GLY A 16 15.47 -19.86 18.54
C GLY A 16 16.34 -19.04 19.46
N HIS A 17 15.79 -18.01 20.12
CA HIS A 17 16.47 -17.35 21.24
C HIS A 17 16.02 -17.97 22.56
N THR A 18 16.63 -19.11 22.90
CA THR A 18 16.86 -19.43 24.31
C THR A 18 17.49 -18.22 24.97
N LEU A 19 17.15 -17.97 26.24
CA LEU A 19 17.91 -17.06 27.10
C LEU A 19 19.18 -17.82 27.53
N GLY A 20 19.91 -18.34 26.54
CA GLY A 20 21.35 -18.35 26.61
C GLY A 20 21.72 -16.96 26.10
N THR A 21 22.57 -16.27 26.83
CA THR A 21 23.41 -15.27 26.22
C THR A 21 23.82 -15.81 24.84
N PRO A 22 23.57 -15.11 23.71
CA PRO A 22 24.59 -15.16 22.70
C PRO A 22 25.75 -14.49 23.41
N ASP A 23 26.59 -15.31 24.05
CA ASP A 23 27.97 -14.92 24.21
C ASP A 23 28.34 -14.52 22.79
N LEU A 24 28.46 -13.21 22.55
CA LEU A 24 29.50 -12.73 21.65
C LEU A 24 30.68 -13.60 22.06
N ASP A 25 31.01 -14.56 21.22
CA ASP A 25 32.00 -15.58 21.54
C ASP A 25 33.37 -14.91 21.56
N ILE A 26 33.56 -14.12 22.61
CA ILE A 26 34.81 -13.74 23.22
C ILE A 26 35.17 -14.86 24.23
N SER A 27 34.45 -15.99 24.26
CA SER A 27 34.83 -17.16 25.08
C SER A 27 36.13 -17.82 24.58
N GLY A 28 36.61 -17.42 23.40
CA GLY A 28 38.00 -17.64 22.97
C GLY A 28 39.06 -16.85 23.76
N GLU A 29 38.69 -15.91 24.62
CA GLU A 29 39.62 -15.08 25.41
C GLU A 29 39.32 -15.09 26.92
N GLU A 30 38.81 -16.21 27.48
CA GLU A 30 38.92 -16.47 28.92
C GLU A 30 40.40 -16.67 29.29
N GLY A 31 41.15 -15.57 29.46
CA GLY A 31 42.56 -15.61 29.85
C GLY A 31 43.43 -14.41 29.49
N ARG A 32 42.92 -13.34 28.86
CA ARG A 32 43.72 -12.10 28.75
C ARG A 32 43.59 -11.29 30.03
N GLU A 33 44.63 -11.35 30.87
CA GLU A 33 44.87 -10.30 31.85
C GLU A 33 44.98 -8.96 31.09
N PHE A 34 44.10 -8.01 31.39
CA PHE A 34 44.26 -6.65 30.88
C PHE A 34 45.65 -6.15 31.28
N PRO A 35 46.38 -5.48 30.37
CA PRO A 35 47.65 -4.88 30.73
C PRO A 35 47.43 -3.91 31.92
N PRO A 36 48.37 -3.86 32.88
CA PRO A 36 48.23 -3.04 34.07
C PRO A 36 48.10 -1.54 33.76
N GLU A 37 48.59 -1.12 32.59
CA GLU A 37 48.34 0.19 32.00
C GLU A 37 47.58 0.01 30.68
N VAL A 38 46.39 0.59 30.61
CA VAL A 38 45.59 0.70 29.38
C VAL A 38 45.86 2.05 28.72
N PRO A 39 45.90 2.13 27.38
CA PRO A 39 46.08 3.39 26.68
C PRO A 39 44.92 4.35 27.00
N GLY A 40 45.19 5.66 26.97
CA GLY A 40 44.19 6.68 27.26
C GLY A 40 43.10 6.80 26.18
N ARG A 41 43.36 6.29 24.97
CA ARG A 41 42.42 6.22 23.86
C ARG A 41 42.56 4.89 23.13
N ALA A 42 41.44 4.24 22.82
CA ALA A 42 41.42 3.10 21.91
C ALA A 42 41.40 3.53 20.43
N GLU A 43 42.04 2.75 19.55
CA GLU A 43 41.82 2.90 18.10
C GLU A 43 40.37 2.57 17.73
N ASP A 44 39.85 3.14 16.64
CA ASP A 44 38.48 2.91 16.21
C ASP A 44 38.25 1.40 15.93
N ILE A 45 37.31 0.81 16.69
CA ILE A 45 37.01 -0.62 16.60
C ILE A 45 35.74 -0.81 15.78
N THR A 46 35.80 -1.63 14.73
CA THR A 46 34.60 -2.07 14.00
C THR A 46 34.22 -3.48 14.42
N ILE A 47 33.05 -3.65 15.02
CA ILE A 47 32.42 -4.95 15.23
C ILE A 47 31.69 -5.31 13.93
N PRO A 48 32.09 -6.39 13.22
CA PRO A 48 31.39 -6.84 12.02
C PRO A 48 29.93 -7.19 12.31
N GLY A 49 29.04 -6.90 11.36
CA GLY A 49 27.61 -7.19 11.51
C GLY A 49 27.32 -8.65 11.83
N ASP A 50 28.08 -9.59 11.29
CA ASP A 50 27.90 -11.03 11.54
C ASP A 50 28.02 -11.45 13.02
N LEU A 51 28.71 -10.65 13.84
CA LEU A 51 28.87 -10.89 15.28
C LEU A 51 27.79 -10.18 16.12
N THR A 52 26.94 -9.37 15.50
CA THR A 52 25.88 -8.63 16.18
C THR A 52 24.54 -9.33 16.03
N PRO A 53 23.66 -9.31 17.06
CA PRO A 53 22.33 -9.91 16.95
C PRO A 53 21.50 -9.34 15.79
N GLU A 54 21.66 -8.06 15.49
CA GLU A 54 20.90 -7.32 14.47
C GLU A 54 21.52 -7.38 13.07
N LYS A 55 22.71 -7.99 12.94
CA LYS A 55 23.48 -8.09 11.68
C LYS A 55 23.94 -6.74 11.12
N ILE A 56 24.24 -5.79 11.99
CA ILE A 56 24.63 -4.41 11.63
C ILE A 56 26.05 -4.14 12.13
N PRO A 57 26.97 -3.68 11.25
CA PRO A 57 28.31 -3.33 11.68
C PRO A 57 28.26 -2.17 12.67
N THR A 58 29.00 -2.27 13.78
CA THR A 58 29.05 -1.22 14.83
C THR A 58 30.46 -0.66 14.90
N LEU A 59 30.59 0.66 14.74
CA LEU A 59 31.85 1.37 14.92
C LEU A 59 31.89 1.96 16.34
N ILE A 60 32.97 1.71 17.07
CA ILE A 60 33.22 2.26 18.39
C ILE A 60 34.36 3.27 18.27
N ALA A 61 34.05 4.53 18.59
CA ALA A 61 35.01 5.61 18.67
C ALA A 61 35.17 6.05 20.13
N ASP A 62 36.42 6.08 20.61
CA ASP A 62 36.77 6.51 21.96
C ASP A 62 37.33 7.95 21.95
N TYR A 63 37.00 8.72 22.98
CA TYR A 63 37.41 10.10 23.13
C TYR A 63 38.33 10.29 24.34
N ASN A 64 39.47 10.96 24.12
CA ASN A 64 40.40 11.34 25.18
C ASN A 64 40.75 12.83 25.11
N ALA A 65 40.42 13.58 26.16
CA ALA A 65 40.68 15.01 26.28
C ALA A 65 42.18 15.39 26.30
N LEU A 66 43.09 14.45 26.55
CA LEU A 66 44.54 14.69 26.48
C LEU A 66 45.08 14.63 25.04
N GLU A 67 44.39 13.92 24.15
CA GLU A 67 44.84 13.66 22.77
C GLU A 67 44.02 14.42 21.72
N GLN A 68 42.76 14.73 22.02
CA GLN A 68 41.81 15.38 21.10
C GLN A 68 41.37 16.75 21.64
N ASN A 69 41.11 17.69 20.73
CA ASN A 69 40.57 19.01 21.05
C ASN A 69 39.03 19.03 21.02
N GLU A 70 38.44 20.13 21.49
CA GLU A 70 36.97 20.30 21.51
C GLU A 70 36.32 20.26 20.12
N GLU A 71 37.04 20.67 19.08
CA GLU A 71 36.58 20.62 17.69
C GLU A 71 36.43 19.17 17.22
N ALA A 72 37.43 18.32 17.46
CA ALA A 72 37.38 16.90 17.15
C ALA A 72 36.28 16.18 17.94
N LEU A 73 36.08 16.53 19.21
CA LEU A 73 34.94 16.01 19.99
C LEU A 73 33.61 16.38 19.33
N SER A 74 33.47 17.64 18.90
CA SER A 74 32.24 18.12 18.27
C SER A 74 31.94 17.39 16.95
N GLU A 75 32.98 17.13 16.14
CA GLU A 75 32.85 16.35 14.91
C GLU A 75 32.43 14.90 15.17
N GLU A 76 33.00 14.24 16.17
CA GLU A 76 32.63 12.87 16.54
C GLU A 76 31.20 12.80 17.10
N LEU A 77 30.79 13.76 17.93
CA LEU A 77 29.41 13.85 18.43
C LEU A 77 28.39 14.00 17.28
N LEU A 78 28.69 14.83 16.26
CA LEU A 78 27.81 15.03 15.10
C LEU A 78 27.73 13.81 14.16
N ARG A 79 28.73 12.93 14.21
CA ARG A 79 28.77 11.68 13.44
C ARG A 79 28.15 10.50 14.18
N ALA A 80 27.98 10.61 15.49
CA ALA A 80 27.50 9.53 16.32
C ALA A 80 25.99 9.28 16.15
N ASP A 81 25.64 8.02 15.86
CA ASP A 81 24.25 7.57 15.88
C ASP A 81 23.74 7.30 17.31
N VAL A 82 24.65 7.04 18.26
CA VAL A 82 24.38 6.85 19.69
C VAL A 82 25.62 7.27 20.49
N ILE A 83 25.42 7.87 21.67
CA ILE A 83 26.52 8.32 22.52
C ILE A 83 26.44 7.62 23.87
N CYS A 84 27.54 6.99 24.28
CA CYS A 84 27.69 6.37 25.59
C CYS A 84 28.49 7.29 26.52
N ILE A 85 27.90 7.71 27.64
CA ILE A 85 28.60 8.48 28.68
C ILE A 85 28.98 7.52 29.80
N VAL A 86 30.28 7.33 29.99
CA VAL A 86 30.83 6.42 31.00
C VAL A 86 31.18 7.19 32.26
N TYR A 87 30.65 6.77 33.39
CA TYR A 87 30.99 7.28 34.73
C TYR A 87 31.44 6.12 35.64
N ALA A 88 32.11 6.45 36.73
CA ALA A 88 32.59 5.47 37.71
C ALA A 88 31.59 5.35 38.86
N VAL A 89 31.10 4.14 39.12
CA VAL A 89 30.08 3.88 40.16
C VAL A 89 30.63 4.13 41.58
N ASP A 90 31.95 4.03 41.75
CA ASP A 90 32.68 4.31 42.99
C ASP A 90 33.03 5.81 43.19
N ASP A 91 32.70 6.68 42.23
CA ASP A 91 33.03 8.11 42.26
C ASP A 91 31.81 8.99 41.92
N LEU A 92 31.25 9.64 42.95
CA LEU A 92 30.09 10.52 42.81
C LEU A 92 30.38 11.78 41.99
N GLU A 93 31.61 12.31 42.01
CA GLU A 93 31.96 13.50 41.21
C GLU A 93 31.88 13.19 39.72
N SER A 94 32.24 11.96 39.32
CA SER A 94 32.11 11.51 37.94
C SER A 94 30.66 11.43 37.47
N LEU A 95 29.72 11.09 38.37
CA LEU A 95 28.30 11.06 38.09
C LEU A 95 27.71 12.47 37.99
N GLU A 96 28.09 13.38 38.90
CA GLU A 96 27.68 14.79 38.86
C GLU A 96 28.19 15.50 37.58
N SER A 97 29.38 15.14 37.11
CA SER A 97 29.93 15.65 35.84
C SER A 97 29.05 15.33 34.62
N VAL A 98 28.30 14.22 34.66
CA VAL A 98 27.37 13.85 33.58
C VAL A 98 26.29 14.91 33.40
N SER A 99 25.63 15.33 34.50
CA SER A 99 24.58 16.35 34.47
C SER A 99 25.13 17.75 34.26
N ASP A 100 26.29 18.06 34.86
CA ASP A 100 26.78 19.44 34.94
C ASP A 100 27.59 19.87 33.71
N HIS A 101 28.24 18.91 33.04
CA HIS A 101 29.12 19.19 31.91
C HIS A 101 28.73 18.46 30.64
N TRP A 102 28.65 17.12 30.67
CA TRP A 102 28.53 16.33 29.44
C TRP A 102 27.19 16.50 28.74
N ILE A 103 26.06 16.38 29.44
CA ILE A 103 24.75 16.56 28.81
C ILE A 103 24.57 17.99 28.25
N PRO A 104 24.90 19.08 28.98
CA PRO A 104 24.87 20.43 28.43
C PRO A 104 25.76 20.61 27.19
N LEU A 105 26.96 20.03 27.19
CA LEU A 105 27.87 20.08 26.04
C LEU A 105 27.30 19.39 24.81
N ILE A 106 26.72 18.20 24.99
CA ILE A 106 26.09 17.45 23.90
C ILE A 106 24.89 18.22 23.34
N ARG A 107 24.02 18.75 24.20
CA ARG A 107 22.87 19.59 23.77
C ARG A 107 23.31 20.83 22.99
N ARG A 108 24.40 21.48 23.39
CA ARG A 108 24.97 22.63 22.67
C ARG A 108 25.52 22.25 21.29
N THR A 109 26.04 21.04 21.17
CA THR A 109 26.67 20.57 19.92
C THR A 109 25.63 20.03 18.94
N LEU A 110 24.64 19.30 19.43
CA LEU A 110 23.65 18.58 18.64
C LEU A 110 22.32 19.34 18.46
N GLU A 111 22.30 20.68 18.52
CA GLU A 111 21.08 21.53 18.64
C GLU A 111 19.81 21.04 17.90
N SER A 112 19.94 20.44 16.71
CA SER A 112 18.83 19.88 15.93
C SER A 112 18.75 18.35 15.84
N GLN A 113 19.78 17.60 16.23
CA GLN A 113 19.86 16.15 16.15
C GLN A 113 19.42 15.49 17.47
N LYS A 114 18.50 14.53 17.39
CA LYS A 114 18.05 13.74 18.55
C LYS A 114 18.84 12.44 18.66
N THR A 115 20.13 12.55 18.95
CA THR A 115 20.98 11.38 19.16
C THR A 115 20.72 10.78 20.55
N PRO A 116 20.41 9.48 20.66
CA PRO A 116 20.16 8.82 21.94
C PRO A 116 21.42 8.75 22.81
N LEU A 117 21.23 8.91 24.12
CA LEU A 117 22.27 8.81 25.15
C LEU A 117 22.09 7.56 26.00
N ILE A 118 23.21 6.86 26.26
CA ILE A 118 23.26 5.73 27.18
C ILE A 118 24.23 6.06 28.30
N LEU A 119 23.75 5.96 29.53
CA LEU A 119 24.60 6.11 30.72
C LEU A 119 25.22 4.77 31.09
N VAL A 120 26.53 4.74 31.25
CA VAL A 120 27.29 3.53 31.54
C VAL A 120 28.01 3.70 32.87
N GLY A 121 27.48 3.04 33.91
CA GLY A 121 28.10 3.00 35.23
C GLY A 121 29.15 1.90 35.28
N ASN A 122 30.43 2.25 35.10
CA ASN A 122 31.53 1.29 35.12
C ASN A 122 32.10 1.07 36.53
N LYS A 123 32.94 0.04 36.70
CA LYS A 123 33.59 -0.34 37.98
C LYS A 123 32.64 -0.84 39.07
N VAL A 124 31.57 -1.52 38.70
CA VAL A 124 30.64 -2.15 39.67
C VAL A 124 31.31 -3.24 40.53
N ASP A 125 32.53 -3.66 40.18
CA ASP A 125 33.34 -4.56 41.00
C ASP A 125 33.99 -3.88 42.21
N LEU A 126 34.02 -2.55 42.26
CA LEU A 126 34.61 -1.77 43.35
C LEU A 126 33.56 -1.23 44.34
N SER A 127 32.29 -1.23 43.98
CA SER A 127 31.19 -0.71 44.80
C SER A 127 30.06 -1.74 44.94
N GLU A 128 29.57 -1.91 46.17
CA GLU A 128 28.36 -2.73 46.45
C GLU A 128 27.06 -1.93 46.31
N TYR A 129 27.15 -0.60 46.21
CA TYR A 129 26.00 0.30 46.12
C TYR A 129 25.68 0.63 44.66
N SER A 130 24.40 0.57 44.31
CA SER A 130 23.90 0.88 42.97
C SER A 130 23.57 2.37 42.85
N THR A 131 23.97 2.96 41.73
CA THR A 131 23.72 4.39 41.41
C THR A 131 22.36 4.62 40.76
N MET A 132 21.56 3.56 40.61
CA MET A 132 20.31 3.58 39.85
C MET A 132 19.28 4.59 40.33
N GLU A 133 19.16 4.89 41.63
CA GLU A 133 18.18 5.88 42.09
C GLU A 133 18.49 7.29 41.56
N ALA A 134 19.76 7.71 41.64
CA ALA A 134 20.20 9.01 41.11
C ALA A 134 20.07 9.05 39.58
N VAL A 135 20.43 7.96 38.90
CA VAL A 135 20.31 7.88 37.44
C VAL A 135 18.85 7.92 36.98
N LEU A 136 17.93 7.24 37.67
CA LEU A 136 16.50 7.29 37.36
C LEU A 136 15.95 8.72 37.49
N GLN A 137 16.49 9.53 38.40
CA GLN A 137 16.12 10.94 38.48
C GLN A 137 16.61 11.70 37.24
N MET A 138 17.85 11.49 36.81
CA MET A 138 18.39 12.10 35.59
C MET A 138 17.62 11.67 34.33
N MET A 139 17.26 10.39 34.20
CA MET A 139 16.45 9.91 33.07
C MET A 139 15.07 10.57 32.99
N ASN A 140 14.50 11.00 34.11
CA ASN A 140 13.24 11.75 34.11
C ASN A 140 13.43 13.24 33.75
N GLU A 141 14.63 13.78 33.92
CA GLU A 141 14.98 15.17 33.63
C GLU A 141 15.47 15.37 32.18
N TYR A 142 16.21 14.39 31.66
CA TYR A 142 16.84 14.43 30.34
C TYR A 142 16.24 13.36 29.43
N GLU A 143 15.40 13.81 28.48
CA GLU A 143 14.66 12.94 27.55
C GLU A 143 15.54 12.25 26.48
N GLU A 144 16.76 12.73 26.29
CA GLU A 144 17.75 12.12 25.41
C GLU A 144 18.38 10.85 26.02
N ILE A 145 18.29 10.68 27.35
CA ILE A 145 18.79 9.48 28.03
C ILE A 145 17.78 8.35 27.85
N GLU A 146 18.16 7.35 27.05
CA GLU A 146 17.27 6.23 26.76
C GLU A 146 17.37 5.14 27.83
N THR A 147 18.58 4.83 28.28
CA THR A 147 18.80 3.78 29.28
C THR A 147 20.10 3.95 30.05
N CYS A 148 20.25 3.15 31.11
CA CYS A 148 21.48 3.05 31.88
C CYS A 148 21.89 1.59 32.08
N VAL A 149 23.18 1.31 31.96
CA VAL A 149 23.78 -0.01 32.16
C VAL A 149 24.91 0.09 33.18
N GLU A 150 24.79 -0.65 34.28
CA GLU A 150 25.87 -0.83 35.25
C GLU A 150 26.75 -2.03 34.81
N CYS A 151 28.04 -1.80 34.58
CA CYS A 151 28.97 -2.78 34.04
C CYS A 151 30.32 -2.84 34.79
N SER A 152 31.05 -3.94 34.63
CA SER A 152 32.46 -4.03 35.03
C SER A 152 33.28 -4.43 33.82
N ALA A 153 34.03 -3.47 33.26
CA ALA A 153 34.96 -3.75 32.18
C ALA A 153 36.04 -4.77 32.59
N LYS A 154 36.49 -4.73 33.85
CA LYS A 154 37.50 -5.65 34.40
C LYS A 154 37.03 -7.10 34.40
N ASN A 155 35.77 -7.33 34.79
CA ASN A 155 35.18 -8.67 34.89
C ASN A 155 34.32 -9.03 33.67
N LEU A 156 34.34 -8.20 32.61
CA LEU A 156 33.50 -8.32 31.42
C LEU A 156 31.98 -8.44 31.72
N LYS A 157 31.54 -7.90 32.86
CA LYS A 157 30.14 -7.97 33.29
C LYS A 157 29.31 -6.89 32.58
N ASN A 158 28.21 -7.30 31.95
CA ASN A 158 27.23 -6.45 31.25
C ASN A 158 27.78 -5.61 30.07
N ILE A 159 28.98 -5.93 29.56
CA ILE A 159 29.56 -5.23 28.41
C ILE A 159 28.76 -5.51 27.13
N SER A 160 28.39 -6.77 26.88
CA SER A 160 27.56 -7.13 25.73
C SER A 160 26.16 -6.50 25.80
N GLU A 161 25.61 -6.34 27.01
CA GLU A 161 24.31 -5.68 27.21
C GLU A 161 24.39 -4.19 26.84
N MET A 162 25.48 -3.50 27.20
CA MET A 162 25.70 -2.10 26.82
C MET A 162 25.67 -1.92 25.30
N PHE A 163 26.40 -2.74 24.54
CA PHE A 163 26.38 -2.67 23.07
C PHE A 163 25.02 -3.03 22.48
N TYR A 164 24.34 -4.01 23.06
CA TYR A 164 23.00 -4.40 22.65
C TYR A 164 21.99 -3.25 22.81
N PHE A 165 22.02 -2.56 23.95
CA PHE A 165 21.15 -1.41 24.18
C PHE A 165 21.53 -0.22 23.28
N ALA A 166 22.81 0.00 22.99
CA ALA A 166 23.28 1.02 22.06
C ALA A 166 22.72 0.83 20.65
N GLN A 167 22.78 -0.39 20.11
CA GLN A 167 22.18 -0.69 18.80
C GLN A 167 20.67 -0.52 18.83
N LYS A 168 20.00 -0.98 19.89
CA LYS A 168 18.55 -0.88 20.01
C LYS A 168 18.03 0.56 20.09
N ALA A 169 18.76 1.44 20.75
CA ALA A 169 18.42 2.85 20.84
C ALA A 169 18.30 3.51 19.45
N VAL A 170 19.24 3.18 18.57
CA VAL A 170 19.25 3.64 17.17
C VAL A 170 18.16 2.96 16.35
N LEU A 171 18.02 1.64 16.48
CA LEU A 171 17.12 0.86 15.64
C LEU A 171 15.66 0.99 16.02
N HIS A 172 15.36 1.34 17.27
CA HIS A 172 14.01 1.34 17.82
C HIS A 172 13.77 2.56 18.72
N PRO A 173 13.93 3.79 18.19
CA PRO A 173 13.91 5.00 19.00
C PRO A 173 12.57 5.19 19.69
N SER A 174 12.60 5.59 20.97
CA SER A 174 11.39 5.85 21.76
C SER A 174 10.71 7.18 21.41
N ALA A 175 11.49 8.18 21.01
CA ALA A 175 11.05 9.57 20.84
C ALA A 175 9.89 9.76 19.84
N PRO A 176 9.85 9.10 18.66
CA PRO A 176 8.70 9.18 17.76
C PRO A 176 7.43 8.54 18.36
N LEU A 177 7.59 7.55 19.24
CA LEU A 177 6.49 6.73 19.75
C LEU A 177 5.83 7.31 20.99
N PHE A 178 6.62 7.90 21.90
CA PHE A 178 6.16 8.25 23.25
C PHE A 178 6.63 9.64 23.68
N ASP A 179 5.70 10.39 24.26
CA ASP A 179 5.94 11.71 24.85
C ASP A 179 6.16 11.52 26.36
N HIS A 180 7.42 11.60 26.79
CA HIS A 180 7.81 11.42 28.20
C HIS A 180 7.22 12.50 29.12
N GLN A 181 7.01 13.72 28.62
CA GLN A 181 6.43 14.81 29.41
C GLN A 181 4.95 14.55 29.70
N LYS A 182 4.20 14.10 28.68
CA LYS A 182 2.78 13.75 28.83
C LYS A 182 2.55 12.34 29.40
N LYS A 183 3.61 11.53 29.48
CA LYS A 183 3.57 10.10 29.81
C LYS A 183 2.54 9.34 28.96
N ASP A 184 2.49 9.66 27.67
CA ASP A 184 1.48 9.15 26.74
C ASP A 184 2.09 8.96 25.35
N LEU A 185 1.45 8.15 24.51
CA LEU A 185 1.87 7.95 23.12
C LEU A 185 1.75 9.26 22.32
N THR A 186 2.69 9.50 21.40
CA THR A 186 2.58 10.67 20.51
C THR A 186 1.33 10.58 19.64
N THR A 187 0.83 11.72 19.17
CA THR A 187 -0.36 11.76 18.29
C THR A 187 -0.13 10.98 16.99
N ALA A 188 1.08 11.04 16.43
CA ALA A 188 1.47 10.28 15.24
C ALA A 188 1.44 8.77 15.52
N CYS A 189 2.00 8.33 16.64
CA CYS A 189 2.01 6.93 17.05
C CYS A 189 0.59 6.40 17.30
N LYS A 190 -0.25 7.16 18.02
CA LYS A 190 -1.66 6.81 18.20
C LYS A 190 -2.39 6.65 16.87
N ARG A 191 -2.24 7.60 15.95
CA ARG A 191 -2.85 7.53 14.62
C ARG A 191 -2.37 6.29 13.84
N ALA A 192 -1.08 5.99 13.90
CA ALA A 192 -0.50 4.83 13.23
C ALA A 192 -1.06 3.51 13.79
N LEU A 193 -1.07 3.37 15.12
CA LEU A 193 -1.59 2.22 15.84
C LEU A 193 -3.10 2.06 15.67
N THR A 194 -3.88 3.15 15.65
CA THR A 194 -5.31 3.11 15.36
C THR A 194 -5.57 2.57 13.95
N ARG A 195 -4.79 2.99 12.95
CA ARG A 195 -4.88 2.39 11.61
C ARG A 195 -4.54 0.91 11.62
N VAL A 196 -3.51 0.49 12.35
CA VAL A 196 -3.18 -0.95 12.46
C VAL A 196 -4.33 -1.72 13.10
N PHE A 197 -4.89 -1.20 14.19
CA PHE A 197 -6.05 -1.80 14.85
C PHE A 197 -7.21 -2.03 13.87
N MET A 198 -7.60 -1.00 13.11
CA MET A 198 -8.69 -1.11 12.12
C MET A 198 -8.38 -2.07 10.96
N LEU A 199 -7.11 -2.32 10.65
CA LEU A 199 -6.70 -3.31 9.64
C LEU A 199 -6.68 -4.75 10.17
N CYS A 200 -6.59 -4.92 11.49
CA CYS A 200 -6.57 -6.21 12.17
C CYS A 200 -7.96 -6.68 12.61
N ASP A 201 -8.85 -5.73 12.89
CA ASP A 201 -10.29 -5.94 13.09
C ASP A 201 -10.87 -6.46 11.76
N GLU A 202 -11.15 -7.76 11.66
CA GLU A 202 -11.64 -8.41 10.43
C GLU A 202 -13.15 -8.26 10.29
N ASP A 203 -13.90 -8.24 11.40
CA ASP A 203 -15.36 -8.20 11.42
C ASP A 203 -15.98 -6.80 11.64
N ASN A 204 -15.13 -5.76 11.82
CA ASN A 204 -15.52 -4.37 12.05
C ASN A 204 -16.34 -4.16 13.33
N ASP A 205 -16.20 -5.03 14.34
CA ASP A 205 -16.89 -4.89 15.62
C ASP A 205 -16.23 -3.84 16.56
N ALA A 206 -15.12 -3.24 16.11
CA ALA A 206 -14.28 -2.30 16.85
C ALA A 206 -13.60 -2.91 18.10
N LEU A 207 -13.50 -4.22 18.13
CA LEU A 207 -12.79 -5.03 19.13
C LEU A 207 -11.77 -5.91 18.42
N LEU A 208 -10.87 -6.52 19.18
CA LEU A 208 -10.00 -7.58 18.68
C LEU A 208 -10.27 -8.84 19.49
N SER A 209 -10.81 -9.83 18.79
CA SER A 209 -11.00 -11.20 19.25
C SER A 209 -9.67 -11.94 19.40
N ASP A 210 -9.71 -13.06 20.14
CA ASP A 210 -8.54 -13.91 20.33
C ASP A 210 -8.02 -14.49 19.01
N GLU A 211 -8.90 -14.69 18.04
CA GLU A 211 -8.53 -15.17 16.70
C GLU A 211 -7.79 -14.09 15.91
N GLU A 212 -8.30 -12.86 15.90
CA GLU A 212 -7.67 -11.73 15.20
C GLU A 212 -6.32 -11.37 15.81
N ILE A 213 -6.21 -11.41 17.14
CA ILE A 213 -4.94 -11.17 17.84
C ILE A 213 -3.91 -12.25 17.45
N ASN A 214 -4.33 -13.52 17.32
CA ASN A 214 -3.44 -14.59 16.86
C ASN A 214 -3.02 -14.42 15.40
N LYS A 215 -3.95 -14.07 14.49
CA LYS A 215 -3.64 -13.78 13.08
C LYS A 215 -2.67 -12.61 12.96
N PHE A 216 -2.93 -11.53 13.70
CA PHE A 216 -2.07 -10.36 13.81
C PHE A 216 -0.66 -10.73 14.30
N GLN A 217 -0.57 -11.57 15.32
CA GLN A 217 0.69 -12.03 15.83
C GLN A 217 1.50 -12.79 14.78
N ARG A 218 0.84 -13.75 14.11
CA ARG A 218 1.48 -14.57 13.08
C ARG A 218 1.99 -13.70 11.93
N ARG A 219 1.24 -12.67 11.56
CA ARG A 219 1.63 -11.67 10.54
C ARG A 219 2.85 -10.85 10.96
N CYS A 220 2.90 -10.38 12.20
CA CYS A 220 3.95 -9.48 12.66
C CYS A 220 5.25 -10.20 13.01
N PHE A 221 5.15 -11.35 13.70
CA PHE A 221 6.28 -12.03 14.34
C PHE A 221 6.49 -13.47 13.88
N GLY A 222 5.60 -14.01 13.05
CA GLY A 222 5.75 -15.34 12.45
C GLY A 222 5.40 -16.51 13.39
N LEU A 223 4.68 -16.27 14.48
CA LEU A 223 4.32 -17.28 15.47
C LEU A 223 2.88 -17.15 15.96
N ASP A 224 2.39 -18.19 16.61
CA ASP A 224 1.14 -18.12 17.37
C ASP A 224 1.41 -17.73 18.82
N LEU A 225 0.42 -17.12 19.48
CA LEU A 225 0.46 -16.90 20.92
C LEU A 225 0.35 -18.24 21.64
N GLU A 226 1.17 -18.43 22.67
CA GLU A 226 0.95 -19.54 23.59
C GLU A 226 -0.37 -19.32 24.37
N PRO A 227 -1.21 -20.37 24.52
CA PRO A 227 -2.43 -20.29 25.32
C PRO A 227 -2.10 -19.96 26.78
N GLY A 228 -2.43 -18.74 27.22
CA GLY A 228 -2.05 -18.18 28.52
C GLY A 228 -1.31 -16.86 28.40
N ILE A 229 -0.60 -16.64 27.28
CA ILE A 229 0.02 -15.35 26.95
C ILE A 229 -1.06 -14.28 26.70
N LEU A 230 -2.14 -14.65 26.06
CA LEU A 230 -3.22 -13.71 25.83
C LEU A 230 -3.94 -13.28 27.12
N GLU A 231 -4.14 -14.22 28.05
CA GLU A 231 -4.87 -13.95 29.30
C GLU A 231 -4.10 -13.03 30.24
N ASN A 232 -2.77 -13.19 30.39
CA ASN A 232 -2.05 -12.22 31.21
C ASN A 232 -1.93 -10.85 30.52
N LEU A 233 -1.92 -10.78 29.18
CA LEU A 233 -1.99 -9.50 28.47
C LEU A 233 -3.30 -8.78 28.79
N LYS A 234 -4.44 -9.49 28.67
CA LYS A 234 -5.76 -8.97 29.06
C LYS A 234 -5.78 -8.54 30.53
N SER A 235 -5.23 -9.34 31.44
CA SER A 235 -5.15 -9.00 32.87
C SER A 235 -4.34 -7.72 33.12
N VAL A 236 -3.19 -7.56 32.45
CA VAL A 236 -2.36 -6.35 32.52
C VAL A 236 -3.09 -5.14 31.98
N VAL A 237 -3.79 -5.28 30.83
CA VAL A 237 -4.61 -4.20 30.27
C VAL A 237 -5.71 -3.83 31.24
N HIS A 238 -6.47 -4.79 31.76
CA HIS A 238 -7.57 -4.54 32.69
C HIS A 238 -7.11 -3.81 33.96
N LYS A 239 -5.92 -4.17 34.49
CA LYS A 239 -5.34 -3.52 35.67
C LYS A 239 -4.94 -2.07 35.43
N ASN A 240 -4.40 -1.74 34.26
CA ASN A 240 -3.89 -0.40 33.95
C ASN A 240 -4.93 0.50 33.26
N CYS A 241 -5.86 -0.11 32.52
CA CYS A 241 -6.92 0.55 31.78
C CYS A 241 -8.19 -0.33 31.84
N PRO A 242 -9.10 -0.07 32.80
CA PRO A 242 -10.32 -0.86 32.97
C PRO A 242 -11.25 -0.84 31.74
N GLU A 243 -11.19 0.23 30.94
CA GLU A 243 -11.94 0.36 29.67
C GLU A 243 -11.20 -0.24 28.47
N GLY A 244 -10.02 -0.80 28.69
CA GLY A 244 -9.21 -1.44 27.66
C GLY A 244 -9.73 -2.82 27.22
N LEU A 245 -10.68 -3.39 27.96
CA LEU A 245 -11.38 -4.61 27.59
C LEU A 245 -12.89 -4.35 27.52
N SER A 246 -13.55 -4.97 26.56
CA SER A 246 -15.01 -4.98 26.47
C SER A 246 -15.59 -5.61 27.74
N LYS A 247 -16.48 -4.87 28.43
CA LYS A 247 -17.15 -5.36 29.65
C LYS A 247 -18.05 -6.57 29.38
N MET A 248 -18.51 -6.72 28.14
CA MET A 248 -19.45 -7.78 27.74
C MET A 248 -18.73 -9.04 27.27
N THR A 249 -17.64 -8.88 26.50
CA THR A 249 -16.99 -9.99 25.79
C THR A 249 -15.57 -10.28 26.25
N GLY A 250 -14.92 -9.37 26.98
CA GLY A 250 -13.52 -9.48 27.38
C GLY A 250 -12.51 -9.30 26.24
N GLN A 251 -12.97 -8.92 25.03
CA GLN A 251 -12.13 -8.61 23.88
C GLN A 251 -11.39 -7.29 24.05
N LEU A 252 -10.26 -7.13 23.34
CA LEU A 252 -9.41 -5.94 23.44
C LEU A 252 -10.03 -4.77 22.67
N THR A 253 -10.19 -3.63 23.32
CA THR A 253 -10.69 -2.40 22.67
C THR A 253 -9.54 -1.60 22.07
N LEU A 254 -9.85 -0.61 21.21
CA LEU A 254 -8.83 0.33 20.70
C LEU A 254 -8.06 1.03 21.84
N SER A 255 -8.74 1.47 22.90
CA SER A 255 -8.10 2.10 24.05
C SER A 255 -7.17 1.13 24.79
N GLY A 256 -7.56 -0.14 24.91
CA GLY A 256 -6.74 -1.20 25.48
C GLY A 256 -5.52 -1.51 24.62
N PHE A 257 -5.68 -1.54 23.30
CA PHE A 257 -4.58 -1.73 22.35
C PHE A 257 -3.55 -0.61 22.44
N LEU A 258 -3.99 0.65 22.46
CA LEU A 258 -3.10 1.80 22.65
C LEU A 258 -2.40 1.77 24.01
N ALA A 259 -3.14 1.48 25.08
CA ALA A 259 -2.58 1.37 26.43
C ALA A 259 -1.52 0.25 26.52
N LEU A 260 -1.77 -0.90 25.87
CA LEU A 260 -0.82 -2.00 25.82
C LEU A 260 0.50 -1.60 25.16
N HIS A 261 0.44 -0.89 24.02
CA HIS A 261 1.64 -0.39 23.37
C HIS A 261 2.36 0.71 24.17
N GLY A 262 1.61 1.57 24.87
CA GLY A 262 2.18 2.49 25.86
C GLY A 262 2.95 1.78 26.96
N LEU A 263 2.41 0.68 27.50
CA LEU A 263 3.09 -0.13 28.52
C LEU A 263 4.34 -0.83 27.99
N PHE A 264 4.37 -1.27 26.73
CA PHE A 264 5.59 -1.85 26.15
C PHE A 264 6.71 -0.82 26.07
N ILE A 265 6.41 0.39 25.63
CA ILE A 265 7.40 1.46 25.50
C ILE A 265 7.91 1.90 26.88
N GLN A 266 7.02 2.09 27.85
CA GLN A 266 7.41 2.42 29.23
C GLN A 266 8.30 1.35 29.89
N LYS A 267 8.27 0.10 29.41
CA LYS A 267 9.12 -0.99 29.87
C LYS A 267 10.40 -1.15 29.04
N GLY A 268 10.73 -0.19 28.17
CA GLY A 268 11.91 -0.24 27.30
C GLY A 268 11.80 -1.27 26.16
N ARG A 269 10.59 -1.70 25.80
CA ARG A 269 10.34 -2.70 24.73
C ARG A 269 9.81 -2.06 23.46
N ASN A 270 10.50 -1.03 22.99
CA ASN A 270 10.13 -0.25 21.80
C ASN A 270 10.12 -1.11 20.53
N GLU A 271 11.03 -2.09 20.46
CA GLU A 271 11.16 -3.06 19.37
C GLU A 271 9.84 -3.72 19.00
N THR A 272 9.03 -4.13 19.99
CA THR A 272 7.75 -4.80 19.75
C THR A 272 6.80 -3.90 18.95
N THR A 273 6.70 -2.63 19.35
CA THR A 273 5.86 -1.64 18.66
C THR A 273 6.44 -1.31 17.28
N TRP A 274 7.75 -1.10 17.17
CA TRP A 274 8.41 -0.81 15.90
C TRP A 274 8.31 -1.95 14.89
N THR A 275 8.50 -3.20 15.32
CA THR A 275 8.38 -4.39 14.47
C THR A 275 7.00 -4.45 13.83
N MET A 276 5.97 -4.21 14.64
CA MET A 276 4.60 -4.12 14.15
C MET A 276 4.45 -2.97 13.16
N LEU A 277 4.82 -1.74 13.53
CA LEU A 277 4.67 -0.57 12.66
C LEU A 277 5.35 -0.77 11.29
N ARG A 278 6.58 -1.32 11.27
CA ARG A 278 7.31 -1.64 10.05
C ARG A 278 6.59 -2.70 9.20
N LYS A 279 5.96 -3.70 9.81
CA LYS A 279 5.15 -4.71 9.10
C LYS A 279 3.91 -4.14 8.41
N PHE A 280 3.42 -3.00 8.90
CA PHE A 280 2.31 -2.24 8.29
C PHE A 280 2.78 -1.08 7.40
N GLY A 281 4.08 -1.04 7.09
CA GLY A 281 4.66 -0.12 6.13
C GLY A 281 5.09 1.23 6.70
N TYR A 282 5.13 1.40 8.02
CA TYR A 282 5.59 2.64 8.63
C TYR A 282 7.12 2.72 8.69
N ASP A 283 7.66 3.91 8.40
CA ASP A 283 9.06 4.28 8.58
C ASP A 283 9.30 4.97 9.94
N GLU A 284 10.54 5.44 10.16
CA GLU A 284 11.01 6.06 11.40
C GLU A 284 10.26 7.36 11.75
N ASP A 285 9.71 8.04 10.75
CA ASP A 285 8.89 9.24 10.91
C ASP A 285 7.39 8.92 11.16
N LEU A 286 7.04 7.64 11.30
CA LEU A 286 5.67 7.15 11.40
C LEU A 286 4.81 7.53 10.19
N THR A 287 5.43 7.56 9.00
CA THR A 287 4.76 7.74 7.72
C THR A 287 4.81 6.45 6.90
N LEU A 288 3.87 6.27 5.96
CA LEU A 288 3.87 5.09 5.11
C LEU A 288 5.01 5.21 4.09
N SER A 289 5.91 4.24 4.10
CA SER A 289 7.08 4.22 3.24
C SER A 289 6.66 4.17 1.76
N ARG A 290 7.47 4.82 0.91
CA ARG A 290 7.21 4.86 -0.53
C ARG A 290 7.21 3.47 -1.15
N ASP A 291 8.08 2.58 -0.69
CA ASP A 291 8.19 1.22 -1.22
C ASP A 291 6.96 0.37 -0.86
N TYR A 292 6.33 0.64 0.30
CA TYR A 292 5.08 0.00 0.69
C TYR A 292 3.90 0.47 -0.16
N LEU A 293 3.81 1.77 -0.46
CA LEU A 293 2.72 2.35 -1.25
C LEU A 293 2.89 2.16 -2.77
N TYR A 294 4.13 2.20 -3.25
CA TYR A 294 4.50 2.16 -4.66
C TYR A 294 5.55 1.06 -4.89
N PRO A 295 5.17 -0.22 -4.72
CA PRO A 295 6.08 -1.31 -5.00
C PRO A 295 6.59 -1.22 -6.44
N SER A 296 7.86 -1.55 -6.65
CA SER A 296 8.47 -1.49 -7.97
C SER A 296 7.76 -2.48 -8.91
N PHE A 297 7.00 -1.94 -9.86
CA PHE A 297 6.30 -2.72 -10.87
C PHE A 297 6.65 -2.18 -12.25
N SER A 298 7.17 -3.06 -13.11
CA SER A 298 7.49 -2.74 -14.50
C SER A 298 6.68 -3.64 -15.41
N ALA A 299 5.63 -3.08 -16.02
CA ALA A 299 4.95 -3.73 -17.12
C ALA A 299 5.66 -3.39 -18.45
N PRO A 300 5.73 -4.35 -19.40
CA PRO A 300 6.13 -4.04 -20.76
C PRO A 300 5.31 -2.89 -21.33
N SER A 301 5.96 -2.00 -22.09
CA SER A 301 5.25 -1.08 -22.97
C SER A 301 4.31 -1.94 -23.83
N ASN A 302 3.00 -1.66 -23.80
CA ASN A 302 1.95 -2.38 -24.54
C ASN A 302 1.20 -3.50 -23.78
N SER A 303 1.37 -3.63 -22.46
CA SER A 303 0.56 -4.53 -21.63
C SER A 303 -0.63 -3.82 -20.99
N ILE A 304 -1.74 -4.54 -20.79
CA ILE A 304 -2.86 -4.10 -19.94
C ILE A 304 -2.65 -4.68 -18.54
N ILE A 305 -2.98 -3.88 -17.53
CA ILE A 305 -2.92 -4.29 -16.13
C ILE A 305 -4.35 -4.55 -15.68
N GLU A 306 -4.59 -5.78 -15.22
CA GLU A 306 -5.88 -6.22 -14.69
C GLU A 306 -5.70 -6.65 -13.23
N LEU A 307 -6.78 -6.62 -12.46
CA LEU A 307 -6.79 -7.23 -11.13
C LEU A 307 -6.74 -8.74 -11.28
N SER A 308 -5.93 -9.39 -10.45
CA SER A 308 -5.95 -10.85 -10.34
C SER A 308 -7.18 -11.33 -9.58
N ASN A 309 -7.51 -12.62 -9.66
CA ASN A 309 -8.61 -13.19 -8.87
C ASN A 309 -8.44 -12.93 -7.37
N ILE A 310 -7.20 -13.04 -6.84
CA ILE A 310 -6.88 -12.71 -5.45
C ILE A 310 -7.18 -11.23 -5.14
N GLY A 311 -6.89 -10.34 -6.09
CA GLY A 311 -7.21 -8.91 -5.97
C GLY A 311 -8.71 -8.65 -5.96
N TYR A 312 -9.48 -9.37 -6.79
CA TYR A 312 -10.94 -9.32 -6.79
C TYR A 312 -11.52 -9.85 -5.47
N ASP A 313 -11.09 -11.02 -5.02
CA ASP A 313 -11.54 -11.62 -3.75
C ASP A 313 -11.26 -10.68 -2.57
N PHE A 314 -10.10 -10.03 -2.56
CA PHE A 314 -9.76 -9.02 -1.56
C PHE A 314 -10.70 -7.81 -1.60
N LEU A 315 -10.98 -7.24 -2.78
CA LEU A 315 -11.89 -6.10 -2.89
C LEU A 315 -13.34 -6.47 -2.54
N THR A 316 -13.78 -7.68 -2.89
CA THR A 316 -15.10 -8.21 -2.51
C THR A 316 -15.19 -8.35 -1.00
N PHE A 317 -14.18 -8.95 -0.36
CA PHE A 317 -14.11 -9.06 1.10
C PHE A 317 -14.19 -7.68 1.76
N ILE A 318 -13.43 -6.70 1.24
CA ILE A 318 -13.46 -5.33 1.76
C ILE A 318 -14.83 -4.68 1.55
N PHE A 319 -15.49 -4.90 0.41
CA PHE A 319 -16.84 -4.39 0.18
C PHE A 319 -17.84 -4.96 1.19
N GLU A 320 -17.90 -6.28 1.31
CA GLU A 320 -18.81 -6.99 2.23
C GLU A 320 -18.55 -6.60 3.69
N LYS A 321 -17.29 -6.36 4.05
CA LYS A 321 -16.89 -5.93 5.38
C LYS A 321 -17.44 -4.55 5.76
N TYR A 322 -17.65 -3.65 4.80
CA TYR A 322 -18.13 -2.28 5.05
C TYR A 322 -19.59 -2.04 4.63
N ASP A 323 -20.24 -3.01 3.98
CA ASP A 323 -21.68 -3.07 3.69
C ASP A 323 -22.45 -3.49 4.96
N LYS A 324 -22.72 -2.51 5.84
CA LYS A 324 -23.27 -2.75 7.18
C LYS A 324 -24.74 -3.14 7.14
N ASP A 325 -25.49 -2.63 6.17
CA ASP A 325 -26.90 -2.97 5.99
C ASP A 325 -27.12 -4.18 5.06
N SER A 326 -26.06 -4.71 4.47
CA SER A 326 -26.05 -5.88 3.59
C SER A 326 -26.97 -5.70 2.39
N ASP A 327 -27.08 -4.47 1.90
CA ASP A 327 -27.93 -4.10 0.77
C ASP A 327 -27.24 -4.30 -0.59
N LYS A 328 -25.97 -4.73 -0.58
CA LYS A 328 -25.09 -4.90 -1.75
C LYS A 328 -24.78 -3.59 -2.46
N ALA A 329 -24.88 -2.48 -1.76
CA ALA A 329 -24.42 -1.17 -2.14
C ALA A 329 -23.57 -0.57 -1.01
N MET A 330 -23.01 0.62 -1.26
CA MET A 330 -22.34 1.38 -0.20
C MET A 330 -22.97 2.76 -0.15
N SER A 331 -23.52 3.09 1.01
CA SER A 331 -23.97 4.43 1.34
C SER A 331 -22.78 5.40 1.43
N PRO A 332 -23.01 6.72 1.34
CA PRO A 332 -21.95 7.71 1.52
C PRO A 332 -21.19 7.58 2.85
N GLN A 333 -21.85 7.13 3.91
CA GLN A 333 -21.22 6.92 5.21
C GLN A 333 -20.31 5.69 5.19
N GLU A 334 -20.73 4.58 4.58
CA GLU A 334 -19.90 3.36 4.48
C GLU A 334 -18.67 3.59 3.61
N ILE A 335 -18.77 4.42 2.56
CA ILE A 335 -17.61 4.86 1.78
C ILE A 335 -16.63 5.65 2.65
N ILE A 336 -17.11 6.56 3.50
CA ILE A 336 -16.26 7.33 4.41
C ILE A 336 -15.56 6.38 5.40
N ASP A 337 -16.30 5.43 5.96
CA ASP A 337 -15.78 4.43 6.90
C ASP A 337 -14.72 3.53 6.23
N LEU A 338 -14.96 3.08 5.00
CA LEU A 338 -14.03 2.29 4.18
C LEU A 338 -12.70 3.02 3.96
N PHE A 339 -12.75 4.30 3.62
CA PHE A 339 -11.56 5.12 3.36
C PHE A 339 -10.96 5.76 4.62
N SER A 340 -11.48 5.48 5.81
CA SER A 340 -10.98 6.05 7.08
C SER A 340 -9.51 5.67 7.38
N THR A 341 -9.06 4.51 6.88
CA THR A 341 -7.68 4.02 7.00
C THR A 341 -6.73 4.61 5.94
N CYS A 342 -7.27 5.37 4.98
CA CYS A 342 -6.51 6.05 3.95
C CYS A 342 -6.23 7.50 4.36
N PRO A 343 -5.02 8.03 4.11
CA PRO A 343 -4.80 9.47 4.23
C PRO A 343 -5.77 10.18 3.26
N LEU A 344 -6.68 10.98 3.82
CA LEU A 344 -7.83 11.55 3.12
C LEU A 344 -7.50 12.19 1.75
N LEU A 345 -8.48 12.01 0.85
CA LEU A 345 -8.76 12.76 -0.36
C LEU A 345 -7.76 12.62 -1.51
N PHE A 346 -8.09 11.67 -2.41
CA PHE A 346 -7.75 11.63 -3.84
C PHE A 346 -7.17 12.96 -4.36
N PRO A 347 -5.86 13.25 -4.19
CA PRO A 347 -5.25 14.17 -5.10
C PRO A 347 -5.22 13.37 -6.39
N SER A 348 -5.62 13.99 -7.49
CA SER A 348 -5.38 13.49 -8.83
C SER A 348 -3.86 13.40 -9.08
N GLN A 349 -3.20 12.48 -8.37
CA GLN A 349 -1.85 12.06 -8.63
C GLN A 349 -1.94 11.39 -9.98
N LYS A 350 -1.22 11.99 -10.94
CA LYS A 350 -1.12 11.51 -12.30
C LYS A 350 -0.71 10.04 -12.28
N ILE A 351 -1.68 9.14 -12.32
CA ILE A 351 -1.49 7.78 -12.77
C ILE A 351 -0.91 7.96 -14.17
N LYS A 352 0.36 7.61 -14.35
CA LYS A 352 0.99 7.65 -15.66
C LYS A 352 0.11 6.81 -16.57
N LYS A 353 -0.51 7.46 -17.56
CA LYS A 353 -1.39 6.83 -18.54
C LYS A 353 -0.53 5.85 -19.34
N TRP A 354 -0.58 4.58 -19.00
CA TRP A 354 0.15 3.54 -19.73
C TRP A 354 -0.63 3.19 -20.98
N MET A 355 0.09 3.19 -22.11
CA MET A 355 -0.47 3.10 -23.44
C MET A 355 -0.91 1.68 -23.78
N LEU A 356 -2.07 1.57 -24.44
CA LEU A 356 -2.57 0.31 -24.97
C LEU A 356 -1.85 -0.02 -26.29
N ALA A 357 -1.26 -1.20 -26.37
CA ALA A 357 -1.08 -1.83 -27.69
C ALA A 357 -1.24 -3.35 -27.59
N ARG A 358 -1.34 -3.95 -28.77
CA ARG A 358 -1.88 -5.29 -28.96
C ARG A 358 -0.82 -6.34 -28.70
N ASN A 359 -1.09 -7.20 -27.71
CA ASN A 359 -0.53 -8.54 -27.61
C ASN A 359 -1.65 -9.53 -27.26
N GLN A 360 -1.62 -10.67 -27.94
CA GLN A 360 -2.63 -11.73 -28.01
C GLN A 360 -2.65 -12.62 -26.76
N THR A 361 -3.13 -12.09 -25.65
CA THR A 361 -3.59 -12.89 -24.51
C THR A 361 -5.12 -12.78 -24.41
N PRO A 362 -5.83 -13.79 -23.85
CA PRO A 362 -7.25 -13.66 -23.58
C PRO A 362 -7.46 -12.58 -22.50
N ARG A 363 -7.80 -11.36 -22.94
CA ARG A 363 -8.05 -10.21 -22.07
C ARG A 363 -9.49 -10.21 -21.59
N ASN A 364 -9.73 -9.59 -20.43
CA ASN A 364 -11.07 -9.39 -19.90
C ASN A 364 -11.52 -7.94 -19.98
N ILE A 365 -10.61 -6.97 -20.12
CA ILE A 365 -10.93 -5.55 -20.17
C ILE A 365 -10.67 -4.99 -21.57
N TYR A 366 -11.66 -4.27 -22.12
CA TYR A 366 -11.59 -3.63 -23.43
C TYR A 366 -11.97 -2.15 -23.35
N ARG A 367 -11.21 -1.30 -24.05
CA ARG A 367 -11.48 0.15 -24.14
C ARG A 367 -12.07 0.52 -25.50
N CYS A 368 -13.20 1.21 -25.46
CA CYS A 368 -13.92 1.75 -26.59
C CYS A 368 -13.95 3.28 -26.54
N ASN A 369 -13.41 3.92 -27.57
CA ASN A 369 -13.45 5.38 -27.68
C ASN A 369 -14.71 5.78 -28.44
N ILE A 370 -15.54 6.63 -27.83
CA ILE A 370 -16.76 7.17 -28.43
C ILE A 370 -16.45 8.55 -29.01
N ILE A 371 -16.49 8.66 -30.33
CA ILE A 371 -16.11 9.87 -31.06
C ILE A 371 -17.29 10.36 -31.90
N GLY A 372 -17.53 11.66 -31.90
CA GLY A 372 -18.63 12.27 -32.64
C GLY A 372 -18.79 13.75 -32.30
N PRO A 373 -19.56 14.51 -33.10
CA PRO A 373 -19.72 15.94 -32.91
C PRO A 373 -20.52 16.26 -31.64
N LYS A 374 -20.50 17.54 -31.22
CA LYS A 374 -21.31 18.01 -30.09
C LYS A 374 -22.80 17.83 -30.42
N GLY A 375 -23.58 17.29 -29.49
CA GLY A 375 -25.01 17.04 -29.69
C GLY A 375 -25.35 15.66 -30.28
N ALA A 376 -24.37 14.87 -30.72
CA ALA A 376 -24.61 13.55 -31.31
C ALA A 376 -25.09 12.45 -30.34
N GLY A 377 -25.28 12.76 -29.06
CA GLY A 377 -25.75 11.79 -28.05
C GLY A 377 -24.68 10.88 -27.44
N LYS A 378 -23.39 11.20 -27.58
CA LYS A 378 -22.26 10.41 -27.03
C LYS A 378 -22.39 10.14 -25.53
N THR A 379 -22.61 11.18 -24.74
CA THR A 379 -22.70 11.08 -23.28
C THR A 379 -23.87 10.19 -22.87
N THR A 380 -25.01 10.33 -23.53
CA THR A 380 -26.18 9.46 -23.32
C THR A 380 -25.88 8.01 -23.69
N PHE A 381 -25.13 7.77 -24.76
CA PHE A 381 -24.67 6.43 -25.13
C PHE A 381 -23.77 5.83 -24.04
N CYS A 382 -22.78 6.57 -23.53
CA CYS A 382 -21.91 6.10 -22.44
C CYS A 382 -22.69 5.79 -21.16
N GLN A 383 -23.64 6.64 -20.77
CA GLN A 383 -24.49 6.44 -19.59
C GLN A 383 -25.50 5.30 -19.77
N GLY A 384 -25.91 5.03 -21.01
CA GLY A 384 -26.76 3.89 -21.35
C GLY A 384 -26.12 2.54 -21.04
N LEU A 385 -24.78 2.43 -21.06
CA LEU A 385 -24.08 1.23 -20.61
C LEU A 385 -24.30 0.94 -19.11
N LEU A 386 -24.56 1.97 -18.31
CA LEU A 386 -24.88 1.87 -16.89
C LEU A 386 -26.38 1.65 -16.64
N GLY A 387 -27.19 1.48 -17.70
CA GLY A 387 -28.63 1.34 -17.59
C GLY A 387 -29.39 2.65 -17.34
N ARG A 388 -28.74 3.82 -17.40
CA ARG A 388 -29.38 5.12 -17.17
C ARG A 388 -30.15 5.60 -18.41
N SER A 389 -31.36 6.11 -18.20
CA SER A 389 -32.18 6.71 -19.25
C SER A 389 -31.84 8.19 -19.48
N ILE A 390 -32.37 8.78 -20.55
CA ILE A 390 -32.21 10.22 -20.81
C ILE A 390 -32.78 11.04 -19.64
N ASP A 391 -33.90 10.61 -19.07
CA ASP A 391 -34.57 11.37 -18.01
C ASP A 391 -33.80 11.29 -16.69
N ASP A 392 -33.12 10.17 -16.41
CA ASP A 392 -32.20 10.05 -15.28
C ASP A 392 -31.01 11.01 -15.43
N ILE A 393 -30.46 11.13 -16.65
CA ILE A 393 -29.30 11.98 -16.95
C ILE A 393 -29.65 13.47 -16.86
N LYS A 394 -30.87 13.88 -17.23
CA LYS A 394 -31.31 15.28 -17.17
C LYS A 394 -31.21 15.89 -15.77
N ASN A 395 -31.32 15.06 -14.74
CA ASN A 395 -31.27 15.50 -13.34
C ASN A 395 -29.83 15.61 -12.80
N ILE A 396 -28.83 15.17 -13.58
CA ILE A 396 -27.42 15.18 -13.17
C ILE A 396 -26.73 16.43 -13.74
N PRO A 397 -26.07 17.25 -12.91
CA PRO A 397 -25.27 18.37 -13.40
C PRO A 397 -24.18 17.91 -14.36
N SER A 398 -24.04 18.59 -15.50
CA SER A 398 -23.10 18.18 -16.56
C SER A 398 -21.64 18.02 -16.12
N TYR A 399 -21.19 18.72 -15.06
CA TYR A 399 -19.83 18.62 -14.53
C TYR A 399 -19.60 17.37 -13.66
N GLU A 400 -20.67 16.71 -13.20
CA GLU A 400 -20.62 15.47 -12.40
C GLU A 400 -20.64 14.22 -13.28
N ILE A 401 -20.94 14.37 -14.58
CA ILE A 401 -21.00 13.25 -15.50
C ILE A 401 -19.56 12.82 -15.87
N PRO A 402 -19.16 11.59 -15.53
CA PRO A 402 -17.80 11.12 -15.81
C PRO A 402 -17.60 10.89 -17.30
N LYS A 403 -16.39 11.17 -17.78
CA LYS A 403 -15.97 10.89 -19.17
C LYS A 403 -15.79 9.39 -19.45
N HIS A 404 -15.61 8.59 -18.41
CA HIS A 404 -15.44 7.15 -18.51
C HIS A 404 -16.63 6.45 -17.88
N THR A 405 -17.18 5.47 -18.58
CA THR A 405 -18.14 4.51 -18.01
C THR A 405 -17.63 3.10 -18.21
N ILE A 406 -17.92 2.20 -17.27
CA ILE A 406 -17.49 0.80 -17.32
C ILE A 406 -18.65 -0.08 -16.87
N ASN A 407 -18.84 -1.21 -17.55
CA ASN A 407 -19.74 -2.26 -17.10
C ASN A 407 -19.29 -3.63 -17.67
N SER A 408 -19.80 -4.72 -17.11
CA SER A 408 -19.58 -6.06 -17.63
C SER A 408 -20.60 -6.45 -18.71
N ILE A 409 -20.16 -7.26 -19.66
CA ILE A 409 -20.91 -7.71 -20.83
C ILE A 409 -20.56 -9.17 -21.10
N GLN A 410 -21.55 -10.00 -21.40
CA GLN A 410 -21.31 -11.37 -21.82
C GLN A 410 -21.01 -11.46 -23.32
N VAL A 411 -19.86 -12.05 -23.66
CA VAL A 411 -19.41 -12.34 -25.03
C VAL A 411 -19.14 -13.83 -25.12
N TYR A 412 -19.94 -14.56 -25.91
CA TYR A 412 -19.85 -16.02 -26.06
C TYR A 412 -19.82 -16.81 -24.72
N GLY A 413 -20.62 -16.35 -23.74
CA GLY A 413 -20.69 -16.99 -22.42
C GLY A 413 -19.55 -16.63 -21.46
N GLN A 414 -18.64 -15.75 -21.86
CA GLN A 414 -17.60 -15.19 -20.99
C GLN A 414 -17.95 -13.76 -20.60
N GLU A 415 -17.80 -13.42 -19.33
CA GLU A 415 -17.93 -12.05 -18.85
C GLU A 415 -16.69 -11.24 -19.23
N LYS A 416 -16.90 -10.06 -19.82
CA LYS A 416 -15.86 -9.11 -20.23
C LYS A 416 -16.25 -7.70 -19.80
N TYR A 417 -15.28 -6.87 -19.42
CA TYR A 417 -15.50 -5.48 -19.07
C TYR A 417 -15.29 -4.57 -20.27
N LEU A 418 -16.26 -3.71 -20.54
CA LEU A 418 -16.19 -2.68 -21.58
C LEU A 418 -16.11 -1.30 -20.95
N ILE A 419 -15.03 -0.58 -21.23
CA ILE A 419 -14.82 0.81 -20.83
C ILE A 419 -15.16 1.70 -22.01
N LEU A 420 -16.10 2.62 -21.85
CA LEU A 420 -16.42 3.66 -22.82
C LEU A 420 -15.79 4.98 -22.40
N GLU A 421 -15.04 5.62 -23.30
CA GLU A 421 -14.52 6.97 -23.11
C GLU A 421 -15.26 7.94 -24.03
N ASP A 422 -15.96 8.91 -23.44
CA ASP A 422 -16.57 10.03 -24.18
C ASP A 422 -15.46 11.01 -24.58
N VAL A 423 -15.10 11.00 -25.87
CA VAL A 423 -14.01 11.83 -26.41
C VAL A 423 -14.57 13.17 -26.87
N ASP A 424 -14.14 14.23 -26.19
CA ASP A 424 -14.43 15.60 -26.59
C ASP A 424 -13.62 15.97 -27.85
N VAL A 425 -14.30 15.97 -29.00
CA VAL A 425 -13.72 16.42 -30.27
C VAL A 425 -14.37 17.73 -30.66
N LEU A 426 -13.62 18.82 -30.58
CA LEU A 426 -14.08 20.16 -30.97
C LEU A 426 -14.08 20.32 -32.49
N ASN A 427 -13.08 19.76 -33.18
CA ASN A 427 -12.89 19.79 -34.62
C ASN A 427 -12.19 18.52 -35.11
N VAL A 428 -12.29 18.21 -36.41
CA VAL A 428 -11.61 17.06 -37.08
C VAL A 428 -10.08 17.15 -37.01
N SER A 429 -9.52 18.30 -36.62
CA SER A 429 -8.08 18.49 -36.38
C SER A 429 -7.72 18.60 -34.90
N SER A 430 -8.64 18.30 -33.99
CA SER A 430 -8.38 18.34 -32.56
C SER A 430 -7.36 17.27 -32.16
N PRO A 431 -6.33 17.64 -31.36
CA PRO A 431 -5.35 16.69 -30.84
C PRO A 431 -5.93 15.71 -29.81
N SER A 432 -7.20 15.87 -29.43
CA SER A 432 -7.93 14.95 -28.55
C SER A 432 -8.36 13.66 -29.24
N ILE A 433 -8.26 13.56 -30.58
CA ILE A 433 -8.55 12.32 -31.30
C ILE A 433 -7.43 11.31 -30.97
N PRO A 434 -7.76 10.20 -30.29
CA PRO A 434 -6.77 9.24 -29.81
C PRO A 434 -6.05 8.56 -30.99
N SER A 435 -4.74 8.36 -30.86
CA SER A 435 -3.95 7.56 -31.81
C SER A 435 -4.41 6.09 -31.79
N GLU A 436 -4.10 5.33 -32.85
CA GLU A 436 -4.45 3.92 -33.01
C GLU A 436 -4.04 3.03 -31.82
N SER A 437 -3.07 3.48 -31.02
CA SER A 437 -2.53 2.84 -29.82
C SER A 437 -3.27 3.21 -28.51
N ASN A 438 -4.53 3.63 -28.56
CA ASN A 438 -5.23 4.08 -27.34
C ASN A 438 -6.67 3.53 -27.19
N CYS A 439 -7.10 2.62 -28.07
CA CYS A 439 -8.37 1.90 -27.97
C CYS A 439 -8.33 0.54 -28.66
N ASP A 440 -9.12 -0.40 -28.13
CA ASP A 440 -9.33 -1.72 -28.74
C ASP A 440 -10.38 -1.68 -29.85
N VAL A 441 -11.39 -0.81 -29.69
CA VAL A 441 -12.46 -0.56 -30.65
C VAL A 441 -12.80 0.94 -30.67
N CYS A 442 -13.18 1.46 -31.84
CA CYS A 442 -13.63 2.84 -31.99
C CYS A 442 -15.10 2.87 -32.41
N CYS A 443 -15.90 3.71 -31.75
CA CYS A 443 -17.30 3.91 -32.06
C CYS A 443 -17.52 5.35 -32.56
N LEU A 444 -17.85 5.51 -33.85
CA LEU A 444 -18.16 6.81 -34.43
C LEU A 444 -19.66 7.07 -34.40
N VAL A 445 -20.07 8.03 -33.59
CA VAL A 445 -21.47 8.35 -33.32
C VAL A 445 -21.90 9.58 -34.11
N TYR A 446 -23.04 9.49 -34.80
CA TYR A 446 -23.69 10.59 -35.50
C TYR A 446 -25.18 10.66 -35.14
N ASP A 447 -25.76 11.86 -35.27
CA ASP A 447 -27.19 12.09 -35.12
C ASP A 447 -27.87 11.99 -36.48
N ALA A 448 -28.77 11.03 -36.64
CA ALA A 448 -29.52 10.85 -37.89
C ALA A 448 -30.39 12.06 -38.27
N SER A 449 -30.68 12.93 -37.31
CA SER A 449 -31.46 14.14 -37.48
C SER A 449 -30.62 15.31 -38.03
N ASP A 450 -29.28 15.24 -37.94
CA ASP A 450 -28.35 16.27 -38.43
C ASP A 450 -27.40 15.70 -39.49
N PRO A 451 -27.62 15.98 -40.80
CA PRO A 451 -26.75 15.53 -41.88
C PRO A 451 -25.27 15.93 -41.72
N ARG A 452 -24.99 17.09 -41.10
CA ARG A 452 -23.62 17.57 -40.86
C ARG A 452 -22.88 16.72 -39.83
N SER A 453 -23.61 16.01 -38.98
CA SER A 453 -23.01 15.12 -37.98
C SER A 453 -22.36 13.90 -38.64
N PHE A 454 -22.93 13.39 -39.73
CA PHE A 454 -22.37 12.30 -40.51
C PHE A 454 -21.15 12.74 -41.31
N GLU A 455 -21.17 13.94 -41.92
CA GLU A 455 -20.01 14.51 -42.62
C GLU A 455 -18.79 14.61 -41.70
N PHE A 456 -18.99 15.04 -40.45
CA PHE A 456 -17.94 15.08 -39.43
C PHE A 456 -17.34 13.69 -39.17
N VAL A 457 -18.20 12.69 -38.95
CA VAL A 457 -17.78 11.30 -38.70
C VAL A 457 -17.02 10.71 -39.89
N ALA A 458 -17.49 10.96 -41.11
CA ALA A 458 -16.82 10.52 -42.34
C ALA A 458 -15.42 11.18 -42.48
N ALA A 459 -15.30 12.46 -42.17
CA ALA A 459 -14.02 13.17 -42.20
C ALA A 459 -13.03 12.63 -41.16
N VAL A 460 -13.49 12.28 -39.95
CA VAL A 460 -12.66 11.63 -38.91
C VAL A 460 -12.20 10.24 -39.36
N PHE A 461 -13.11 9.43 -39.93
CA PHE A 461 -12.78 8.11 -40.44
C PHE A 461 -11.68 8.17 -41.51
N LEU A 462 -11.87 9.00 -42.54
CA LEU A 462 -10.92 9.13 -43.65
C LEU A 462 -9.54 9.62 -43.20
N LYS A 463 -9.49 10.46 -42.16
CA LYS A 463 -8.24 11.07 -41.70
C LYS A 463 -7.46 10.20 -40.71
N TYR A 464 -8.13 9.44 -39.85
CA TYR A 464 -7.49 8.74 -38.73
C TYR A 464 -7.65 7.21 -38.74
N TYR A 465 -8.69 6.68 -39.40
CA TYR A 465 -9.05 5.27 -39.28
C TYR A 465 -9.06 4.50 -40.61
N VAL A 466 -8.84 5.16 -41.75
CA VAL A 466 -8.86 4.54 -43.08
C VAL A 466 -7.81 3.42 -43.23
N ASP A 467 -6.60 3.66 -42.73
CA ASP A 467 -5.50 2.69 -42.75
C ASP A 467 -5.32 1.98 -41.39
N SER A 468 -6.24 2.21 -40.47
CA SER A 468 -6.13 1.73 -39.09
C SER A 468 -6.52 0.27 -38.96
N LYS A 469 -5.79 -0.44 -38.10
CA LYS A 469 -6.13 -1.82 -37.70
C LYS A 469 -7.18 -1.88 -36.58
N VAL A 470 -7.67 -0.74 -36.10
CA VAL A 470 -8.68 -0.67 -35.03
C VAL A 470 -10.07 -0.99 -35.62
N PRO A 471 -10.80 -1.99 -35.08
CA PRO A 471 -12.20 -2.22 -35.41
C PRO A 471 -13.05 -0.96 -35.22
N LEU A 472 -13.86 -0.64 -36.22
CA LEU A 472 -14.71 0.54 -36.23
C LEU A 472 -16.17 0.12 -36.22
N PHE A 473 -16.97 0.79 -35.38
CA PHE A 473 -18.43 0.67 -35.35
C PHE A 473 -19.08 2.04 -35.55
N VAL A 474 -20.06 2.16 -36.44
CA VAL A 474 -20.75 3.42 -36.73
C VAL A 474 -22.26 3.24 -36.46
N PRO A 475 -22.72 3.42 -35.22
CA PRO A 475 -24.14 3.31 -34.94
C PRO A 475 -24.90 4.54 -35.40
N ASN A 476 -26.10 4.33 -35.92
CA ASN A 476 -27.09 5.39 -36.03
C ASN A 476 -27.75 5.59 -34.67
N ILE A 477 -27.55 6.78 -34.11
CA ILE A 477 -28.21 7.17 -32.88
C ILE A 477 -29.35 8.10 -33.27
N SER A 478 -30.57 7.58 -33.21
CA SER A 478 -31.79 8.39 -33.29
C SER A 478 -32.32 8.67 -31.88
N TYR A 479 -32.98 9.82 -31.69
CA TYR A 479 -33.65 10.16 -30.44
C TYR A 479 -34.55 9.02 -29.96
N HIS A 480 -35.18 8.30 -30.90
CA HIS A 480 -36.07 7.16 -30.63
C HIS A 480 -35.36 5.91 -30.09
N LEU A 481 -34.07 5.69 -30.43
CA LEU A 481 -33.23 4.61 -29.86
C LEU A 481 -32.77 4.97 -28.44
N LEU A 482 -32.49 6.25 -28.19
CA LEU A 482 -32.08 6.75 -26.88
C LEU A 482 -33.27 6.85 -25.90
N SER A 483 -34.46 7.25 -26.38
CA SER A 483 -35.67 7.54 -25.58
C SER A 483 -36.51 6.32 -25.22
N LEU A 484 -36.09 5.10 -25.57
CA LEU A 484 -36.78 3.89 -25.13
C LEU A 484 -36.68 3.81 -23.59
N THR A 485 -37.78 4.18 -22.93
CA THR A 485 -38.05 4.06 -21.50
C THR A 485 -38.32 2.62 -21.08
N THR A 486 -38.55 1.73 -22.05
CA THR A 486 -38.69 0.30 -21.81
C THR A 486 -37.46 -0.44 -22.32
N PRO A 487 -36.90 -1.37 -21.54
CA PRO A 487 -35.89 -2.28 -22.04
C PRO A 487 -36.58 -3.20 -23.05
N LYS A 488 -36.57 -2.85 -24.33
CA LYS A 488 -36.49 -3.90 -25.34
C LYS A 488 -35.09 -4.49 -25.19
N GLU A 489 -34.96 -5.43 -24.25
CA GLU A 489 -33.73 -6.06 -23.77
C GLU A 489 -32.78 -6.53 -24.88
N GLY A 490 -33.26 -6.70 -26.11
CA GLY A 490 -32.43 -7.10 -27.25
C GLY A 490 -31.59 -6.00 -27.90
N LEU A 491 -32.12 -4.80 -28.17
CA LEU A 491 -31.51 -3.91 -29.19
C LEU A 491 -30.37 -3.02 -28.65
N LYS A 492 -30.49 -2.49 -27.41
CA LYS A 492 -29.42 -1.70 -26.77
C LYS A 492 -28.26 -2.59 -26.34
N THR A 493 -28.55 -3.76 -25.77
CA THR A 493 -27.56 -4.76 -25.32
C THR A 493 -26.75 -5.32 -26.50
N ASP A 494 -27.40 -5.59 -27.64
CA ASP A 494 -26.76 -6.10 -28.85
C ASP A 494 -25.67 -5.16 -29.40
N MET A 495 -25.82 -3.84 -29.25
CA MET A 495 -24.80 -2.88 -29.67
C MET A 495 -23.52 -2.96 -28.83
N TYR A 496 -23.65 -3.05 -27.50
CA TYR A 496 -22.49 -3.16 -26.62
C TYR A 496 -21.83 -4.55 -26.72
N VAL A 497 -22.62 -5.61 -26.91
CA VAL A 497 -22.11 -6.96 -27.21
C VAL A 497 -21.32 -6.95 -28.51
N LYS A 498 -21.79 -6.29 -29.56
CA LYS A 498 -21.04 -6.12 -30.82
C LYS A 498 -19.72 -5.39 -30.60
N LEU A 499 -19.73 -4.26 -29.88
CA LEU A 499 -18.51 -3.52 -29.56
C LEU A 499 -17.50 -4.38 -28.79
N ALA A 500 -17.94 -5.12 -27.77
CA ALA A 500 -17.10 -6.02 -26.99
C ALA A 500 -16.58 -7.20 -27.84
N THR A 501 -17.40 -7.76 -28.72
CA THR A 501 -17.00 -8.84 -29.64
C THR A 501 -15.97 -8.34 -30.66
N MET A 502 -16.15 -7.13 -31.19
CA MET A 502 -15.20 -6.49 -32.11
C MET A 502 -13.86 -6.22 -31.43
N ALA A 503 -13.88 -5.78 -30.18
CA ALA A 503 -12.67 -5.58 -29.38
C ALA A 503 -11.94 -6.90 -29.08
N ALA A 504 -12.70 -7.96 -28.76
CA ALA A 504 -12.15 -9.29 -28.46
C ALA A 504 -11.59 -10.01 -29.71
N PHE A 505 -12.17 -9.78 -30.88
CA PHE A 505 -11.86 -10.51 -32.12
C PHE A 505 -11.56 -9.58 -33.32
N PRO A 506 -10.50 -8.75 -33.27
CA PRO A 506 -10.26 -7.69 -34.26
C PRO A 506 -9.92 -8.20 -35.68
N HIS A 507 -9.47 -9.45 -35.82
CA HIS A 507 -9.05 -10.04 -37.10
C HIS A 507 -10.20 -10.46 -38.03
N PHE A 508 -11.44 -10.47 -37.54
CA PHE A 508 -12.63 -10.88 -38.31
C PHE A 508 -13.25 -9.72 -39.12
N GLN A 509 -12.43 -8.87 -39.75
CA GLN A 509 -12.87 -7.71 -40.56
C GLN A 509 -13.91 -8.07 -41.63
N ALA A 510 -13.74 -9.21 -42.31
CA ALA A 510 -14.69 -9.68 -43.32
C ALA A 510 -16.06 -10.07 -42.73
N ALA A 511 -16.11 -10.55 -41.49
CA ALA A 511 -17.36 -10.85 -40.79
C ALA A 511 -18.04 -9.56 -40.28
N TRP A 512 -17.26 -8.55 -39.88
CA TRP A 512 -17.78 -7.23 -39.52
C TRP A 512 -18.52 -6.59 -40.70
N THR A 513 -18.01 -6.70 -41.93
CA THR A 513 -18.72 -6.28 -43.15
C THR A 513 -20.07 -6.99 -43.40
N LEU A 514 -20.30 -8.19 -42.86
CA LEU A 514 -21.61 -8.86 -42.92
C LEU A 514 -22.61 -8.26 -41.92
N PHE A 515 -22.15 -7.82 -40.74
CA PHE A 515 -22.97 -7.00 -39.82
C PHE A 515 -23.38 -5.66 -40.45
N TYR A 516 -22.52 -5.07 -41.28
CA TYR A 516 -22.81 -3.85 -42.05
C TYR A 516 -23.83 -4.08 -43.19
N LYS A 517 -23.83 -5.25 -43.84
CA LYS A 517 -24.68 -5.56 -45.01
C LYS A 517 -26.18 -5.62 -44.70
N GLY A 518 -26.58 -5.91 -43.46
CA GLY A 518 -27.99 -5.88 -43.05
C GLY A 518 -28.59 -4.47 -42.93
N TRP A 519 -27.75 -3.42 -42.92
CA TRP A 519 -28.17 -2.10 -42.45
C TRP A 519 -28.19 -1.00 -43.54
N HIS A 520 -27.49 -1.17 -44.68
CA HIS A 520 -27.19 -0.06 -45.60
C HIS A 520 -27.77 -0.09 -47.03
N PHE A 521 -28.71 -0.96 -47.39
CA PHE A 521 -29.26 -0.93 -48.78
C PHE A 521 -30.41 0.07 -49.03
N ASN A 522 -31.03 0.66 -47.99
CA ASN A 522 -32.12 1.63 -48.20
C ASN A 522 -31.71 3.10 -48.12
N GLN A 523 -30.45 3.42 -47.77
CA GLN A 523 -29.99 4.81 -47.62
C GLN A 523 -28.81 5.21 -48.51
N MET A 524 -28.16 4.27 -49.21
CA MET A 524 -27.21 4.60 -50.27
C MET A 524 -27.89 4.48 -51.63
N GLY A 525 -28.63 5.51 -52.04
CA GLY A 525 -29.14 5.68 -53.40
C GLY A 525 -28.02 6.00 -54.39
N LEU A 526 -27.06 5.09 -54.55
CA LEU A 526 -25.93 5.20 -55.49
C LEU A 526 -25.43 3.80 -55.89
N VAL A 527 -26.31 2.97 -56.45
CA VAL A 527 -25.91 1.95 -57.44
C VAL A 527 -26.95 1.98 -58.54
N ALA A 528 -26.50 2.45 -59.71
CA ALA A 528 -27.24 2.41 -60.95
C ALA A 528 -27.66 0.97 -61.29
N GLN A 529 -28.72 0.89 -62.08
CA GLN A 529 -29.40 -0.32 -62.55
C GLN A 529 -28.49 -1.47 -63.01
N ASP A 530 -29.09 -2.67 -62.92
CA ASP A 530 -28.72 -3.94 -63.53
C ASP A 530 -27.55 -4.73 -62.92
N THR A 531 -27.89 -5.69 -62.05
CA THR A 531 -27.47 -7.12 -62.12
C THR A 531 -27.97 -7.89 -60.87
N GLY A 532 -29.28 -8.13 -60.80
CA GLY A 532 -29.93 -8.79 -59.65
C GLY A 532 -29.77 -10.31 -59.54
N LEU A 533 -29.06 -10.98 -60.45
CA LEU A 533 -28.95 -12.46 -60.44
C LEU A 533 -27.55 -13.02 -60.13
N LEU A 534 -26.48 -12.25 -60.31
CA LEU A 534 -25.11 -12.76 -60.13
C LEU A 534 -24.60 -12.60 -58.69
N THR A 535 -25.15 -11.65 -57.93
CA THR A 535 -24.75 -11.34 -56.55
C THR A 535 -25.32 -12.32 -55.52
N PHE A 536 -26.50 -12.89 -55.79
CA PHE A 536 -27.12 -13.91 -54.92
C PHE A 536 -26.35 -15.25 -54.99
N GLY A 537 -25.84 -15.62 -56.16
CA GLY A 537 -25.04 -16.85 -56.35
C GLY A 537 -23.67 -16.79 -55.67
N ILE A 538 -23.01 -15.63 -55.69
CA ILE A 538 -21.68 -15.43 -55.08
C ILE A 538 -21.80 -15.38 -53.54
N GLY A 539 -22.88 -14.81 -53.00
CA GLY A 539 -23.11 -14.75 -51.54
C GLY A 539 -23.33 -16.12 -50.91
N ILE A 540 -24.07 -17.01 -51.58
CA ILE A 540 -24.30 -18.39 -51.11
C ILE A 540 -23.03 -19.24 -51.24
N ALA A 541 -22.26 -19.06 -52.32
CA ALA A 541 -21.00 -19.77 -52.50
C ALA A 541 -19.96 -19.40 -51.43
N ILE A 542 -19.84 -18.11 -51.08
CA ILE A 542 -18.91 -17.65 -50.04
C ILE A 542 -19.35 -18.14 -48.66
N ALA A 543 -20.65 -18.11 -48.33
CA ALA A 543 -21.16 -18.62 -47.05
C ALA A 543 -20.93 -20.13 -46.89
N ILE A 544 -21.06 -20.92 -47.97
CA ILE A 544 -20.79 -22.37 -47.96
C ILE A 544 -19.29 -22.63 -47.81
N VAL A 545 -18.43 -21.87 -48.49
CA VAL A 545 -16.96 -22.01 -48.40
C VAL A 545 -16.46 -21.59 -47.01
N THR A 546 -16.97 -20.50 -46.42
CA THR A 546 -16.58 -20.09 -45.06
C THR A 546 -17.09 -21.05 -43.99
N SER A 547 -18.28 -21.64 -44.18
CA SER A 547 -18.81 -22.66 -43.25
C SER A 547 -18.05 -23.98 -43.36
N ALA A 548 -17.64 -24.38 -44.56
CA ALA A 548 -16.84 -25.59 -44.79
C ALA A 548 -15.41 -25.45 -44.23
N VAL A 549 -14.78 -24.28 -44.37
CA VAL A 549 -13.47 -23.99 -43.78
C VAL A 549 -13.54 -23.90 -42.26
N PHE A 550 -14.63 -23.36 -41.70
CA PHE A 550 -14.87 -23.32 -40.26
C PHE A 550 -15.10 -24.72 -39.66
N VAL A 551 -15.87 -25.58 -40.34
CA VAL A 551 -16.06 -26.98 -39.93
C VAL A 551 -14.76 -27.79 -40.07
N MET A 552 -13.97 -27.58 -41.13
CA MET A 552 -12.65 -28.23 -41.26
C MET A 552 -11.68 -27.81 -40.16
N LEU A 553 -11.64 -26.52 -39.79
CA LEU A 553 -10.74 -26.03 -38.72
C LEU A 553 -11.14 -26.51 -37.32
N ILE A 554 -12.43 -26.75 -37.08
CA ILE A 554 -12.93 -27.36 -35.84
C ILE A 554 -12.60 -28.86 -35.82
N CYS A 555 -12.76 -29.58 -36.94
CA CYS A 555 -12.41 -31.00 -37.03
C CYS A 555 -10.90 -31.27 -37.00
N SER A 556 -10.05 -30.27 -37.30
CA SER A 556 -8.58 -30.42 -37.32
C SER A 556 -7.90 -30.11 -35.98
N ASN A 557 -8.64 -29.62 -34.97
CA ASN A 557 -8.10 -29.21 -33.66
C ASN A 557 -8.72 -29.94 -32.47
N LEU A 558 -9.30 -31.12 -32.68
CA LEU A 558 -9.53 -32.08 -31.60
C LEU A 558 -8.34 -33.06 -31.59
N PRO A 559 -7.67 -33.29 -30.44
CA PRO A 559 -6.68 -34.35 -30.33
C PRO A 559 -7.29 -35.74 -30.55
#